data_AF-A0A1H4CVH3-F1
#
_entry.id   AF-A0A1H4CVH3-F1
#
_cell.length_a   1.000
_cell.length_b   1.000
_cell.length_c   1.000
_cell.angle_alpha   90.00
_cell.angle_beta   90.00
_cell.angle_gamma   90.00
#
_symmetry.space_group_name_H-M   'P 1'
#
loop_
_entity.id
_entity.type
_entity.pdbx_description
1 polymer ?
#
loop_
_entity_poly.entity_id
_entity_poly.type
_entity_poly.pdbx_seq_one_letter_code
_entity_poly.pdbx_strand_id
1 'polypeptide(L)'
;MRITSVTGKIAYVVGVFAFILLLNGFVIANLVNATLDVLIVAALNVAYVIVGVRCFRGADENRTDPRPWWRATARPAAGFWIGGGLILLAFVSGVGALASRPEGALIPAVACLTYAVLGTFYLNSSVRLHGMDRPA
;
A
#
# COMPACT_ATOMS: atom_id res chain seq x y z
N MET A 1 -17.71 -4.64 6.47
CA MET A 1 -16.85 -5.08 7.58
C MET A 1 -15.93 -3.92 7.98
N ARG A 2 -15.74 -3.62 9.27
CA ARG A 2 -14.86 -2.53 9.75
C ARG A 2 -13.94 -3.03 10.87
N ILE A 3 -12.66 -2.67 10.81
CA ILE A 3 -11.63 -3.09 11.76
C ILE A 3 -11.16 -1.86 12.55
N THR A 4 -11.46 -1.85 13.85
CA THR A 4 -11.18 -0.72 14.75
C THR A 4 -10.04 -1.01 15.72
N SER A 5 -9.93 -2.26 16.19
CA SER A 5 -8.89 -2.67 17.13
C SER A 5 -7.50 -2.68 16.49
N VAL A 6 -6.48 -2.31 17.26
CA VAL A 6 -5.07 -2.35 16.82
C VAL A 6 -4.69 -3.79 16.45
N THR A 7 -5.06 -4.76 17.29
CA THR A 7 -4.83 -6.19 17.05
C THR A 7 -5.47 -6.65 15.75
N GLY A 8 -6.71 -6.23 15.43
CA GLY A 8 -7.36 -6.60 14.18
C GLY A 8 -6.67 -6.02 12.95
N LYS A 9 -6.14 -4.79 13.06
CA LYS A 9 -5.35 -4.17 11.98
C LYS A 9 -4.05 -4.93 11.74
N ILE A 10 -3.33 -5.28 12.81
CA ILE A 10 -2.10 -6.06 12.74
C ILE A 10 -2.38 -7.45 12.16
N ALA A 11 -3.41 -8.14 12.66
CA ALA A 11 -3.79 -9.46 12.16
C ALA A 11 -4.17 -9.43 10.68
N TYR A 12 -4.87 -8.39 10.22
CA TYR A 12 -5.14 -8.19 8.80
C TYR A 12 -3.85 -7.98 8.00
N VAL A 13 -2.99 -7.05 8.46
CA VAL A 13 -1.75 -6.71 7.76
C VAL A 13 -0.85 -7.94 7.61
N VAL A 14 -0.58 -8.60 8.73
CA VAL A 14 0.32 -9.77 8.77
C VAL A 14 -0.34 -10.97 8.09
N GLY A 15 -1.62 -11.24 8.38
CA GLY A 15 -2.32 -12.41 7.86
C GLY A 15 -2.52 -12.37 6.35
N VAL A 16 -2.97 -11.25 5.80
CA VAL A 16 -3.16 -11.13 4.34
C VAL A 16 -1.82 -11.07 3.63
N PHE A 17 -0.82 -10.40 4.19
CA PHE A 17 0.52 -10.38 3.60
C PHE A 17 1.16 -11.78 3.58
N ALA A 18 1.10 -12.51 4.70
CA ALA A 18 1.57 -13.90 4.76
C ALA A 18 0.80 -14.79 3.78
N PHE A 19 -0.52 -14.60 3.66
CA PHE A 19 -1.33 -15.33 2.67
C PHE A 19 -0.88 -15.05 1.24
N ILE A 20 -0.61 -13.78 0.88
CA ILE A 20 -0.09 -13.43 -0.46
C ILE A 20 1.28 -14.09 -0.70
N LEU A 21 2.17 -14.09 0.30
CA LEU A 21 3.48 -14.76 0.19
C LEU A 21 3.35 -16.27 -0.03
N LEU A 22 2.48 -16.93 0.74
CA LEU A 22 2.22 -18.37 0.58
C LEU A 22 1.59 -18.66 -0.79
N LEU A 23 0.60 -17.86 -1.20
CA LEU A 23 -0.06 -18.01 -2.49
C LEU A 23 0.93 -17.84 -3.64
N ASN A 24 1.83 -16.85 -3.57
CA ASN A 24 2.86 -16.66 -4.57
C ASN A 24 3.86 -17.83 -4.61
N GLY A 25 4.46 -18.18 -3.45
CA GLY A 25 5.50 -19.20 -3.38
C GLY A 25 5.04 -20.62 -3.73
N PHE A 26 3.79 -20.97 -3.38
CA PHE A 26 3.26 -22.31 -3.63
C PHE A 26 2.45 -22.42 -4.92
N VAL A 27 1.79 -21.35 -5.36
CA VAL A 27 0.82 -21.40 -6.47
C VAL A 27 1.23 -20.54 -7.65
N ILE A 28 1.31 -19.22 -7.47
CA ILE A 28 1.44 -18.28 -8.62
C ILE A 28 2.78 -18.50 -9.34
N ALA A 29 3.89 -18.55 -8.60
CA ALA A 29 5.22 -18.72 -9.17
C ALA A 29 5.41 -20.03 -9.95
N ASN A 30 4.58 -21.05 -9.68
CA ASN A 30 4.61 -22.33 -10.37
C ASN A 30 3.68 -22.41 -11.59
N LEU A 31 2.77 -21.44 -11.76
CA LEU A 31 1.73 -21.47 -12.80
C LEU A 31 1.96 -20.44 -13.92
N VAL A 32 2.71 -19.37 -13.65
CA VAL A 32 2.89 -18.27 -14.60
C VAL A 32 4.37 -17.92 -14.76
N ASN A 33 4.72 -17.21 -15.84
CA ASN A 33 6.08 -16.70 -16.02
C ASN A 33 6.38 -15.53 -15.06
N ALA A 34 7.66 -15.22 -14.87
CA ALA A 34 8.10 -14.19 -13.93
C ALA A 34 7.48 -12.80 -14.17
N THR A 35 7.21 -12.43 -15.43
CA THR A 35 6.58 -11.15 -15.78
C THR A 35 5.13 -11.08 -15.30
N LEU A 36 4.35 -12.14 -15.53
CA LEU A 36 2.98 -12.20 -15.04
C LEU A 36 2.94 -12.32 -13.52
N ASP A 37 3.87 -13.07 -12.93
CA ASP A 37 3.96 -13.24 -11.49
C ASP A 37 4.12 -11.89 -10.77
N VAL A 38 5.09 -11.08 -11.18
CA VAL A 38 5.32 -9.76 -10.54
C VAL A 38 4.13 -8.82 -10.70
N LEU A 39 3.43 -8.85 -11.84
CA LEU A 39 2.24 -8.01 -12.06
C LEU A 39 1.07 -8.46 -11.18
N ILE A 40 0.86 -9.77 -11.04
CA ILE A 40 -0.17 -10.33 -10.17
C ILE A 40 0.11 -9.98 -8.71
N VAL A 41 1.35 -10.19 -8.24
CA VAL A 41 1.73 -9.88 -6.86
C VAL A 41 1.62 -8.39 -6.57
N ALA A 42 2.02 -7.52 -7.51
CA ALA A 42 1.84 -6.08 -7.38
C ALA A 42 0.35 -5.69 -7.26
N ALA A 43 -0.50 -6.24 -8.13
CA ALA A 43 -1.94 -6.00 -8.10
C ALA A 43 -2.57 -6.49 -6.79
N LEU A 44 -2.18 -7.66 -6.29
CA LEU A 44 -2.64 -8.20 -5.01
C LEU A 44 -2.22 -7.31 -3.84
N ASN A 45 -1.00 -6.79 -3.83
CA ASN A 45 -0.53 -5.86 -2.80
C ASN A 45 -1.30 -4.53 -2.82
N VAL A 46 -1.55 -3.97 -4.01
CA VAL A 46 -2.38 -2.76 -4.16
C VAL A 46 -3.79 -3.03 -3.65
N ALA A 47 -4.41 -4.15 -4.05
CA ALA A 47 -5.75 -4.52 -3.60
C ALA A 47 -5.81 -4.71 -2.08
N TYR A 48 -4.81 -5.39 -1.50
CA TYR A 48 -4.66 -5.56 -0.05
C TYR A 48 -4.60 -4.23 0.69
N VAL A 49 -3.82 -3.26 0.19
CA VAL A 49 -3.74 -1.91 0.78
C VAL A 49 -5.06 -1.16 0.63
N ILE A 50 -5.68 -1.20 -0.56
CA ILE A 50 -6.98 -0.54 -0.81
C ILE A 50 -8.04 -1.09 0.13
N VAL A 51 -8.17 -2.41 0.24
CA VAL A 51 -9.12 -3.04 1.16
C VAL A 51 -8.81 -2.64 2.61
N GLY A 52 -7.53 -2.63 3.00
CA GLY A 52 -7.08 -2.19 4.32
C GLY A 52 -7.53 -0.77 4.66
N VAL A 53 -7.22 0.21 3.81
CA VAL A 53 -7.59 1.63 4.06
C VAL A 53 -9.10 1.88 4.09
N ARG A 54 -9.90 1.01 3.45
CA ARG A 54 -11.37 1.11 3.47
C ARG A 54 -11.98 0.42 4.68
N CYS A 55 -11.40 -0.68 5.14
CA CYS A 55 -11.86 -1.43 6.31
C CYS A 55 -11.39 -0.82 7.63
N PHE A 56 -10.20 -0.21 7.67
CA PHE A 56 -9.64 0.36 8.89
C PHE A 56 -10.35 1.66 9.28
N ARG A 57 -10.62 1.81 10.58
CA ARG A 57 -11.18 3.04 11.16
C ARG A 57 -10.37 3.55 12.34
N GLY A 58 -10.28 4.88 12.45
CA GLY A 58 -9.69 5.56 13.62
C GLY A 58 -10.58 5.43 14.86
N ALA A 59 -10.01 5.75 16.04
CA ALA A 59 -10.78 5.82 17.28
C ALA A 59 -11.82 6.95 17.23
N ASP A 60 -11.43 8.09 16.65
CA ASP A 60 -12.18 9.34 16.64
C ASP A 60 -12.92 9.57 15.30
N GLU A 61 -12.96 8.57 14.42
CA GLU A 61 -13.52 8.71 13.07
C GLU A 61 -14.95 8.19 12.99
N ASN A 62 -15.81 8.87 12.22
CA ASN A 62 -17.17 8.40 12.00
C ASN A 62 -17.19 6.97 11.41
N ARG A 63 -17.87 6.07 12.14
CA ARG A 63 -17.99 4.65 11.84
C ARG A 63 -19.22 4.31 11.00
N THR A 64 -20.08 5.26 10.63
CA THR A 64 -21.21 5.02 9.72
C THR A 64 -20.89 5.49 8.32
N ASP A 65 -20.23 6.63 8.18
CA ASP A 65 -20.13 7.26 6.86
C ASP A 65 -19.11 6.55 5.95
N PRO A 66 -19.37 6.51 4.64
CA PRO A 66 -18.37 6.15 3.63
C PRO A 66 -17.19 7.13 3.71
N ARG A 67 -15.97 6.60 3.80
CA ARG A 67 -14.77 7.42 3.79
C ARG A 67 -14.57 7.99 2.37
N PRO A 68 -14.28 9.29 2.20
CA PRO A 68 -13.92 9.85 0.90
C PRO A 68 -12.80 9.05 0.24
N TRP A 69 -12.87 8.87 -1.09
CA TRP A 69 -11.96 7.96 -1.79
C TRP A 69 -10.49 8.36 -1.71
N TRP A 70 -10.21 9.65 -1.52
CA TRP A 70 -8.87 10.21 -1.38
C TRP A 70 -8.26 9.99 0.01
N ARG A 71 -9.06 9.60 1.02
CA ARG A 71 -8.61 9.51 2.42
C ARG A 71 -8.13 8.08 2.73
N ALA A 72 -6.82 7.94 2.91
CA ALA A 72 -6.14 6.69 3.22
C ALA A 72 -6.10 6.40 4.73
N THR A 73 -5.92 7.45 5.55
CA THR A 73 -5.76 7.34 7.01
C THR A 73 -6.73 8.24 7.77
N ALA A 74 -6.87 8.00 9.07
CA ALA A 74 -7.66 8.86 9.94
C ALA A 74 -6.91 10.14 10.34
N ARG A 75 -5.58 10.05 10.53
CA ARG A 75 -4.70 11.14 11.00
C ARG A 75 -3.63 11.50 9.95
N PRO A 76 -3.27 12.78 9.79
CA PRO A 76 -2.24 13.22 8.83
C PRO A 76 -0.88 12.58 9.09
N ALA A 77 -0.42 12.54 10.35
CA ALA A 77 0.91 12.04 10.72
C ALA A 77 1.15 10.59 10.26
N ALA A 78 0.14 9.72 10.41
CA ALA A 78 0.26 8.33 9.98
C ALA A 78 0.44 8.19 8.46
N GLY A 79 -0.28 9.01 7.68
CA GLY A 79 -0.13 8.97 6.22
C GLY A 79 1.18 9.59 5.74
N PHE A 80 1.78 10.54 6.47
CA PHE A 80 3.13 11.03 6.16
C PHE A 80 4.20 9.98 6.40
N TRP A 81 4.14 9.25 7.51
CA TRP A 81 5.09 8.16 7.79
C TRP A 81 4.97 7.02 6.77
N ILE A 82 3.75 6.54 6.51
CA ILE A 82 3.52 5.46 5.55
C ILE A 82 3.85 5.93 4.13
N GLY A 83 3.36 7.10 3.74
CA GLY A 83 3.59 7.67 2.42
C GLY A 83 5.07 7.96 2.17
N GLY A 84 5.77 8.58 3.12
CA GLY A 84 7.21 8.84 3.03
C GLY A 84 8.04 7.56 2.96
N GLY A 85 7.71 6.55 3.76
CA GLY A 85 8.35 5.23 3.68
C GLY A 85 8.15 4.56 2.32
N LEU A 86 6.94 4.63 1.76
CA LEU A 86 6.65 4.12 0.42
C LEU A 86 7.39 4.90 -0.67
N ILE A 87 7.50 6.22 -0.58
CA ILE A 87 8.29 7.02 -1.53
C ILE A 87 9.78 6.65 -1.44
N LEU A 88 10.32 6.42 -0.24
CA LEU A 88 11.68 5.94 -0.07
C LEU A 88 11.89 4.57 -0.73
N LEU A 89 10.96 3.63 -0.53
CA LEU A 89 10.99 2.33 -1.19
C LEU A 89 10.86 2.44 -2.72
N ALA A 90 10.04 3.37 -3.20
CA ALA A 90 9.92 3.68 -4.62
C ALA A 90 11.26 4.15 -5.18
N PHE A 91 11.92 5.08 -4.49
CA PHE A 91 13.24 5.57 -4.88
C PHE A 91 14.28 4.45 -4.95
N VAL A 92 14.38 3.63 -3.90
CA VAL A 92 15.31 2.47 -3.87
C VAL A 92 15.02 1.50 -5.03
N SER A 93 13.75 1.20 -5.27
CA SER A 93 13.34 0.32 -6.37
C SER A 93 13.65 0.94 -7.74
N GLY A 94 13.46 2.25 -7.89
CA GLY A 94 13.81 3.00 -9.10
C GLY A 94 15.30 2.94 -9.40
N VAL A 95 16.15 3.21 -8.41
CA VAL A 95 17.61 3.06 -8.53
C VAL A 95 17.98 1.63 -8.92
N GLY A 96 17.35 0.63 -8.29
CA GLY A 96 17.54 -0.78 -8.64
C GLY A 96 17.17 -1.09 -10.10
N ALA A 97 16.08 -0.52 -10.61
CA ALA A 97 15.66 -0.68 -12.00
C ALA A 97 16.66 -0.05 -12.98
N LEU A 98 17.15 1.16 -12.68
CA LEU A 98 18.15 1.87 -13.47
C LEU A 98 19.52 1.17 -13.47
N ALA A 99 19.88 0.52 -12.38
CA ALA A 99 21.14 -0.22 -12.25
C ALA A 99 21.08 -1.64 -12.84
N SER A 100 19.88 -2.15 -13.14
CA SER A 100 19.70 -3.52 -13.64
C SER A 100 19.94 -3.63 -15.14
N ARG A 101 20.34 -4.83 -15.59
CA ARG A 101 20.27 -5.18 -17.01
C ARG A 101 18.81 -5.18 -17.50
N PRO A 102 18.54 -4.98 -18.81
CA PRO A 102 17.18 -4.93 -19.34
C PRO A 102 16.31 -6.13 -18.94
N GLU A 103 16.85 -7.35 -18.99
CA GLU A 103 16.15 -8.57 -18.55
C GLU A 103 15.75 -8.60 -17.07
N GLY A 104 16.45 -7.86 -16.20
CA GLY A 104 16.19 -7.82 -14.74
C GLY A 104 15.46 -6.57 -14.26
N ALA A 105 15.32 -5.55 -15.10
CA ALA A 105 14.81 -4.24 -14.69
C ALA A 105 13.30 -4.21 -14.41
N LEU A 106 12.53 -5.17 -14.94
CA LEU A 106 11.07 -5.15 -14.86
C LEU A 106 10.56 -5.24 -13.42
N ILE A 107 11.10 -6.15 -12.62
CA ILE A 107 10.68 -6.37 -11.23
C ILE A 107 10.85 -5.10 -10.38
N PRO A 108 12.06 -4.51 -10.28
CA PRO A 108 12.25 -3.27 -9.53
C PRO A 108 11.49 -2.08 -10.14
N ALA A 109 11.26 -2.05 -11.46
CA ALA A 109 10.44 -0.99 -12.08
C ALA A 109 8.97 -1.08 -11.65
N VAL A 110 8.38 -2.28 -11.66
CA VAL A 110 7.00 -2.50 -11.18
C VAL A 110 6.88 -2.17 -9.69
N ALA A 111 7.86 -2.58 -8.88
CA ALA A 111 7.90 -2.23 -7.47
C ALA A 111 7.99 -0.71 -7.26
N CYS A 112 8.86 -0.02 -8.00
CA CYS A 112 8.99 1.44 -7.98
C CYS A 112 7.66 2.14 -8.24
N LEU A 113 6.99 1.78 -9.35
CA LEU A 113 5.71 2.37 -9.71
C LEU A 113 4.62 2.08 -8.67
N THR A 114 4.58 0.85 -8.15
CA THR A 114 3.61 0.46 -7.13
C THR A 114 3.77 1.28 -5.84
N TYR A 115 5.01 1.38 -5.34
CA TYR A 115 5.30 2.15 -4.14
C TYR A 115 5.11 3.65 -4.37
N ALA A 116 5.45 4.18 -5.55
CA ALA A 116 5.24 5.59 -5.88
C ALA A 116 3.74 5.93 -5.85
N VAL A 117 2.90 5.12 -6.51
CA VAL A 117 1.44 5.34 -6.55
C VAL A 117 0.84 5.28 -5.14
N LEU A 118 1.18 4.25 -4.36
CA LEU A 118 0.67 4.13 -3.00
C LEU A 118 1.20 5.26 -2.10
N GLY A 119 2.49 5.59 -2.21
CA GLY A 119 3.13 6.67 -1.45
C GLY A 119 2.46 8.01 -1.71
N THR A 120 2.27 8.38 -2.98
CA THR A 120 1.56 9.60 -3.38
C THR A 120 0.11 9.58 -2.90
N PHE A 121 -0.58 8.44 -2.94
CA PHE A 121 -1.93 8.32 -2.41
C PHE A 121 -1.99 8.63 -0.89
N TYR A 122 -1.09 8.06 -0.10
CA TYR A 122 -0.99 8.35 1.34
C TYR A 122 -0.60 9.80 1.62
N LEU A 123 0.35 10.36 0.88
CA LEU A 123 0.77 11.76 1.03
C LEU A 123 -0.34 12.74 0.67
N ASN A 124 -1.05 12.52 -0.45
CA ASN A 124 -2.21 13.34 -0.83
C ASN A 124 -3.32 13.26 0.22
N SER A 125 -3.57 12.08 0.80
CA SER A 125 -4.49 11.94 1.94
C SER A 125 -4.04 12.81 3.12
N SER A 126 -2.76 12.77 3.48
CA SER A 126 -2.22 13.52 4.61
C SER A 126 -2.23 15.03 4.40
N VAL A 127 -1.87 15.51 3.21
CA VAL A 127 -1.91 16.94 2.87
C VAL A 127 -3.32 17.49 3.01
N ARG A 128 -4.32 16.78 2.50
CA ARG A 128 -5.72 17.18 2.61
C ARG A 128 -6.22 17.15 4.05
N LEU A 129 -5.86 16.13 4.83
CA LEU A 129 -6.21 16.07 6.26
C LEU A 129 -5.57 17.21 7.05
N HIS A 130 -4.28 17.46 6.83
CA HIS A 130 -3.55 18.52 7.51
C HIS A 130 -4.11 19.92 7.20
N GLY A 131 -4.61 20.12 5.98
CA GLY A 131 -5.31 21.34 5.60
C GLY A 131 -6.66 21.53 6.30
N MET A 132 -7.37 20.44 6.61
CA MET A 132 -8.64 20.50 7.35
C MET A 132 -8.44 20.66 8.86
N ASP A 133 -7.33 20.17 9.41
CA ASP A 133 -7.02 20.25 10.86
C ASP A 133 -6.50 21.63 11.28
N ARG A 134 -6.10 22.50 10.34
CA ARG A 134 -5.67 23.87 10.65
C ARG A 134 -6.89 24.80 10.72
N PRO A 135 -7.11 25.53 11.83
CA PRO A 135 -8.11 26.59 11.85
C PRO A 135 -7.70 27.69 10.86
N ALA A 136 -8.69 28.24 10.16
CA ALA A 136 -8.53 29.38 9.26
C ALA A 136 -8.05 30.62 10.02
#